data_AF-A0AAV9CJW9-F1
#
_entry.id   AF-A0AAV9CJW9-F1
#
_cell.length_a   1.000
_cell.length_b   1.000
_cell.length_c   1.000
_cell.angle_alpha   90.00
_cell.angle_beta   90.00
_cell.angle_gamma   90.00
#
_symmetry.space_group_name_H-M   'P 1'
#
loop_
_entity.id
_entity.type
_entity.pdbx_description
1 polymer ?
#
loop_
_entity_poly.entity_id
_entity_poly.type
_entity_poly.pdbx_seq_one_letter_code
_entity_poly.pdbx_strand_id
1 'polypeptide(L)'
;MENGVAEKQASSYTYWVRESKSDAAPPPVPRKLSAEDVSKQQPLSTTLGSVWNQAGTWEEKNLNTWASNRIKELLASIEPLELSNGKASITDVSKCAGDAFLVTVRNKKRVGYTYELTLKFRGELSVQDKKELVKGHIDIAEFSYGELEDLQMEVKVSNENKDLADQDKVQIGKELKLFLPSIREKLLEFEQELKDR
;
A
#
# COMPACT_ATOMS: atom_id res chain seq x y z
N MET A 1 -36.44 -26.89 64.48
CA MET A 1 -36.02 -27.74 63.34
C MET A 1 -36.99 -27.46 62.22
N GLU A 2 -36.63 -27.10 61.00
CA GLU A 2 -35.35 -27.04 60.31
C GLU A 2 -35.58 -26.21 59.02
N ASN A 3 -34.51 -25.70 58.45
CA ASN A 3 -34.46 -24.76 57.33
C ASN A 3 -35.05 -25.30 56.03
N GLY A 4 -35.54 -24.39 55.18
CA GLY A 4 -35.82 -24.65 53.77
C GLY A 4 -35.66 -23.37 52.94
N VAL A 5 -34.41 -22.97 52.71
CA VAL A 5 -34.04 -21.89 51.79
C VAL A 5 -34.29 -22.41 50.37
N ALA A 6 -35.26 -21.84 49.64
CA ALA A 6 -35.37 -22.07 48.21
C ALA A 6 -34.43 -21.09 47.48
N GLU A 7 -33.38 -21.67 46.89
CA GLU A 7 -32.33 -21.01 46.11
C GLU A 7 -32.85 -20.05 45.04
N LYS A 8 -32.20 -18.89 44.95
CA LYS A 8 -32.28 -17.99 43.81
C LYS A 8 -31.77 -18.71 42.57
N GLN A 9 -32.64 -18.95 41.58
CA GLN A 9 -32.21 -19.41 40.26
C GLN A 9 -31.18 -18.44 39.68
N ALA A 10 -29.95 -18.91 39.53
CA ALA A 10 -28.90 -18.20 38.82
C ALA A 10 -29.35 -17.99 37.38
N SER A 11 -29.44 -16.73 36.96
CA SER A 11 -29.76 -16.33 35.59
C SER A 11 -28.68 -16.83 34.62
N SER A 12 -28.90 -17.98 34.00
CA SER A 12 -28.03 -18.51 32.94
C SER A 12 -28.27 -17.76 31.64
N TYR A 13 -27.19 -17.49 30.91
CA TYR A 13 -27.16 -16.78 29.63
C TYR A 13 -27.70 -17.68 28.49
N THR A 14 -28.94 -18.14 28.60
CA THR A 14 -29.57 -19.09 27.66
C THR A 14 -30.98 -18.68 27.26
N TYR A 15 -31.30 -17.38 27.33
CA TYR A 15 -32.64 -16.87 26.97
C TYR A 15 -33.01 -17.07 25.48
N TRP A 16 -32.02 -17.34 24.61
CA TRP A 16 -32.21 -17.59 23.19
C TRP A 16 -32.45 -19.07 22.85
N VAL A 17 -32.23 -19.99 23.79
CA VAL A 17 -32.40 -21.42 23.56
C VAL A 17 -33.85 -21.77 23.82
N ARG A 18 -34.62 -22.02 22.75
CA ARG A 18 -35.99 -22.56 22.88
C ARG A 18 -35.90 -23.99 23.44
N GLU A 19 -36.54 -24.26 24.58
CA GLU A 19 -36.60 -25.60 25.18
C GLU A 19 -37.42 -26.58 24.32
N SER A 20 -38.42 -26.09 23.59
CA SER A 20 -39.27 -26.88 22.70
C SER A 20 -38.69 -26.96 21.29
N LYS A 21 -38.05 -28.09 20.96
CA LYS A 21 -37.54 -28.42 19.61
C LYS A 21 -38.62 -28.89 18.62
N SER A 22 -39.87 -29.04 19.06
CA SER A 22 -40.96 -29.61 18.28
C SER A 22 -41.43 -28.75 17.09
N ASP A 23 -41.16 -27.44 17.13
CA ASP A 23 -41.48 -26.48 16.05
C ASP A 23 -40.23 -26.08 15.23
N ALA A 24 -39.07 -26.70 15.50
CA ALA A 24 -37.84 -26.36 14.80
C ALA A 24 -37.87 -26.91 13.36
N ALA A 25 -37.54 -26.04 12.39
CA ALA A 25 -37.32 -26.47 11.01
C ALA A 25 -36.30 -27.63 10.98
N PRO A 26 -36.53 -28.67 10.16
CA PRO A 26 -35.62 -29.80 10.09
C PRO A 26 -34.21 -29.32 9.71
N PRO A 27 -33.16 -29.95 10.25
CA PRO A 27 -31.79 -29.56 9.95
C PRO A 27 -31.56 -29.64 8.43
N PRO A 28 -30.89 -28.65 7.82
CA PRO A 28 -30.64 -28.65 6.39
C PRO A 28 -29.81 -29.88 6.02
N VAL A 29 -30.36 -30.74 5.17
CA VAL A 29 -29.65 -31.91 4.66
C VAL A 29 -28.71 -31.49 3.53
N PRO A 30 -27.43 -31.90 3.55
CA PRO A 30 -26.49 -31.56 2.49
C PRO A 30 -26.93 -32.21 1.18
N ARG A 31 -27.26 -31.38 0.19
CA ARG A 31 -27.62 -31.83 -1.16
C ARG A 31 -26.42 -31.71 -2.08
N LYS A 32 -26.11 -32.78 -2.81
CA LYS A 32 -25.08 -32.76 -3.87
C LYS A 32 -25.60 -31.91 -5.04
N LEU A 33 -24.83 -30.91 -5.44
CA LEU A 33 -25.14 -30.09 -6.62
C LEU A 33 -25.06 -30.95 -7.89
N SER A 34 -26.08 -30.88 -8.73
CA SER A 34 -26.09 -31.53 -10.04
C SER A 34 -25.45 -30.62 -11.11
N ALA A 35 -25.05 -31.19 -12.25
CA ALA A 35 -24.46 -30.40 -13.34
C ALA A 35 -25.42 -29.32 -13.88
N GLU A 36 -26.73 -29.53 -13.76
CA GLU A 36 -27.78 -28.59 -14.15
C GLU A 36 -27.90 -27.42 -13.17
N ASP A 37 -27.64 -27.65 -11.88
CA ASP A 37 -27.61 -26.59 -10.86
C ASP A 37 -26.40 -25.66 -11.07
N VAL A 38 -25.27 -26.19 -11.53
CA VAL A 38 -24.08 -25.42 -11.90
C VAL A 38 -24.33 -24.60 -13.17
N SER A 39 -25.06 -25.16 -14.14
CA SER A 39 -25.33 -24.49 -15.42
C SER A 39 -26.39 -23.39 -15.32
N LYS A 40 -27.32 -23.49 -14.35
CA LYS A 40 -28.32 -22.45 -14.03
C LYS A 40 -27.75 -21.27 -13.25
N GLN A 41 -26.51 -21.35 -12.75
CA GLN A 41 -25.75 -20.18 -12.33
C GLN A 41 -25.34 -19.41 -13.59
N GLN A 42 -26.30 -18.72 -14.20
CA GLN A 42 -26.00 -17.76 -15.25
C GLN A 42 -24.97 -16.76 -14.70
N PRO A 43 -23.87 -16.48 -15.41
CA PRO A 43 -23.01 -15.36 -15.07
C PRO A 43 -23.80 -14.08 -15.31
N LEU A 44 -24.53 -13.64 -14.30
CA LEU A 44 -25.23 -12.37 -14.32
C LEU A 44 -24.15 -11.30 -14.22
N SER A 45 -23.91 -10.61 -15.33
CA SER A 45 -22.98 -9.48 -15.51
C SER A 45 -21.48 -9.81 -15.37
N THR A 46 -20.65 -8.96 -15.95
CA THR A 46 -19.19 -8.95 -15.81
C THR A 46 -18.82 -8.78 -14.33
N THR A 47 -18.77 -9.89 -13.60
CA THR A 47 -18.49 -9.90 -12.16
C THR A 47 -17.03 -9.49 -11.96
N LEU A 48 -16.83 -8.35 -11.31
CA LEU A 48 -15.53 -7.87 -10.89
C LEU A 48 -15.26 -8.50 -9.51
N GLY A 49 -14.28 -9.40 -9.42
CA GLY A 49 -13.98 -10.16 -8.19
C GLY A 49 -14.54 -11.58 -8.19
N SER A 50 -14.53 -12.24 -7.02
CA SER A 50 -15.09 -13.60 -6.87
C SER A 50 -16.62 -13.60 -6.82
N VAL A 51 -17.22 -14.79 -6.98
CA VAL A 51 -18.66 -15.01 -6.85
C VAL A 51 -19.20 -14.53 -5.49
N TRP A 52 -18.35 -14.47 -4.45
CA TRP A 52 -18.72 -13.95 -3.13
C TRP A 52 -19.16 -12.48 -3.19
N ASN A 53 -18.53 -11.65 -4.05
CA ASN A 53 -18.83 -10.22 -4.18
C ASN A 53 -20.22 -9.94 -4.77
N GLN A 54 -20.91 -10.94 -5.32
CA GLN A 54 -22.26 -10.75 -5.89
C GLN A 54 -23.27 -10.26 -4.85
N ALA A 55 -23.09 -10.59 -3.57
CA ALA A 55 -23.94 -10.11 -2.48
C ALA A 55 -23.50 -8.73 -1.92
N GLY A 56 -22.58 -8.03 -2.60
CA GLY A 56 -22.04 -6.74 -2.15
C GLY A 56 -21.05 -6.84 -0.99
N THR A 57 -20.43 -8.01 -0.83
CA THR A 57 -19.44 -8.28 0.22
C THR A 57 -18.12 -7.56 -0.05
N TRP A 58 -17.31 -7.42 1.00
CA TRP A 58 -15.93 -6.95 0.90
C TRP A 58 -15.02 -8.09 0.44
N GLU A 59 -14.24 -7.86 -0.62
CA GLU A 59 -13.11 -8.70 -1.02
C GLU A 59 -11.84 -7.85 -1.07
N GLU A 60 -10.77 -8.27 -0.39
CA GLU A 60 -9.46 -7.61 -0.41
C GLU A 60 -8.43 -8.53 -1.06
N LYS A 61 -7.62 -7.99 -1.97
CA LYS A 61 -6.44 -8.66 -2.52
C LYS A 61 -5.21 -7.86 -2.13
N ASN A 62 -4.27 -8.54 -1.48
CA ASN A 62 -2.97 -7.95 -1.17
C ASN A 62 -2.12 -7.87 -2.46
N LEU A 63 -1.63 -6.68 -2.77
CA LEU A 63 -0.77 -6.40 -3.92
C LEU A 63 0.62 -5.90 -3.49
N ASN A 64 0.96 -6.03 -2.21
CA ASN A 64 2.16 -5.42 -1.63
C ASN A 64 3.45 -5.92 -2.31
N THR A 65 3.55 -7.22 -2.59
CA THR A 65 4.72 -7.80 -3.27
C THR A 65 4.91 -7.25 -4.67
N TRP A 66 3.82 -7.07 -5.43
CA TRP A 66 3.89 -6.47 -6.75
C TRP A 66 4.23 -4.98 -6.66
N ALA A 67 3.54 -4.24 -5.79
CA ALA A 67 3.70 -2.80 -5.65
C ALA A 67 5.12 -2.43 -5.21
N SER A 68 5.66 -3.10 -4.20
CA SER A 68 7.02 -2.86 -3.72
C SER A 68 8.08 -3.11 -4.80
N ASN A 69 7.89 -4.14 -5.64
CA ASN A 69 8.82 -4.38 -6.76
C ASN A 69 8.66 -3.33 -7.85
N ARG A 70 7.42 -2.98 -8.20
CA ARG A 70 7.14 -2.03 -9.27
C ARG A 70 7.64 -0.62 -8.94
N ILE A 71 7.46 -0.17 -7.70
CA ILE A 71 7.99 1.12 -7.22
C ILE A 71 9.52 1.14 -7.35
N LYS A 72 10.21 0.05 -6.96
CA LYS A 72 11.67 -0.04 -7.10
C LYS A 72 12.12 0.06 -8.56
N GLU A 73 11.42 -0.61 -9.48
CA GLU A 73 11.72 -0.54 -10.92
C GLU A 73 11.52 0.88 -11.47
N LEU A 74 10.40 1.52 -11.15
CA LEU A 74 10.05 2.85 -11.64
C LEU A 74 11.02 3.91 -11.14
N LEU A 75 11.40 3.84 -9.86
CA LEU A 75 12.34 4.78 -9.26
C LEU A 75 13.78 4.56 -9.73
N ALA A 76 14.17 3.31 -10.01
CA ALA A 76 15.47 3.00 -10.62
C ALA A 76 15.55 3.43 -12.09
N SER A 77 14.41 3.54 -12.79
CA SER A 77 14.32 4.02 -14.17
C SER A 77 14.33 5.56 -14.28
N ILE A 78 14.42 6.30 -13.18
CA ILE A 78 14.48 7.77 -13.23
C ILE A 78 15.79 8.19 -13.89
N GLU A 79 15.68 9.03 -14.92
CA GLU A 79 16.84 9.53 -15.63
C GLU A 79 17.70 10.42 -14.72
N PRO A 80 19.03 10.39 -14.90
CA PRO A 80 19.91 11.31 -14.18
C PRO A 80 19.58 12.76 -14.50
N LEU A 81 19.39 13.59 -13.47
CA LEU A 81 19.10 15.01 -13.61
C LEU A 81 20.39 15.81 -13.71
N GLU A 82 20.44 16.72 -14.68
CA GLU A 82 21.49 17.73 -14.77
C GLU A 82 21.17 18.88 -13.81
N LEU A 83 22.02 19.04 -12.80
CA LEU A 83 21.96 20.08 -11.81
C LEU A 83 22.92 21.22 -12.20
N SER A 84 22.69 22.41 -11.66
CA SER A 84 23.59 23.55 -11.87
C SER A 84 25.02 23.24 -11.40
N ASN A 85 25.15 22.37 -10.39
CA ASN A 85 26.42 21.98 -9.80
C ASN A 85 26.93 20.62 -10.31
N GLY A 86 26.32 19.97 -11.31
CA GLY A 86 26.80 18.68 -11.83
C GLY A 86 25.67 17.73 -12.22
N LYS A 87 25.87 16.42 -12.09
CA LYS A 87 24.87 15.41 -12.48
C LYS A 87 24.54 14.50 -11.31
N ALA A 88 23.26 14.30 -11.02
CA ALA A 88 22.80 13.40 -9.98
C ALA A 88 21.96 12.26 -10.58
N SER A 89 22.09 11.07 -10.01
CA SER A 89 21.29 9.90 -10.37
C SER A 89 20.83 9.16 -9.12
N ILE A 90 19.62 8.60 -9.20
CA ILE A 90 19.11 7.66 -8.20
C ILE A 90 19.79 6.33 -8.47
N THR A 91 20.48 5.79 -7.46
CA THR A 91 21.25 4.55 -7.59
C THR A 91 20.41 3.34 -7.20
N ASP A 92 19.68 3.46 -6.09
CA ASP A 92 18.95 2.32 -5.51
C ASP A 92 17.86 2.78 -4.53
N VAL A 93 16.89 1.91 -4.25
CA VAL A 93 15.85 2.14 -3.24
C VAL A 93 16.21 1.37 -1.96
N SER A 94 16.71 2.07 -0.94
CA SER A 94 17.16 1.45 0.30
C SER A 94 16.03 0.91 1.17
N LYS A 95 14.92 1.66 1.25
CA LYS A 95 13.75 1.30 2.05
C LYS A 95 12.50 1.52 1.18
N CYS A 96 11.66 0.49 1.13
CA CYS A 96 10.33 0.54 0.52
C CYS A 96 9.43 -0.28 1.42
N ALA A 97 8.78 0.39 2.37
CA ALA A 97 7.94 -0.25 3.37
C ALA A 97 6.55 0.36 3.32
N GLY A 98 5.53 -0.49 3.43
CA GLY A 98 4.15 -0.08 3.25
C GLY A 98 3.30 -1.24 2.77
N ASP A 99 2.06 -0.91 2.42
CA ASP A 99 1.03 -1.86 2.03
C ASP A 99 0.26 -1.35 0.82
N ALA A 100 -0.07 -2.27 -0.07
CA ALA A 100 -0.94 -2.02 -1.22
C ALA A 100 -2.03 -3.08 -1.27
N PHE A 101 -3.27 -2.62 -1.43
CA PHE A 101 -4.44 -3.47 -1.44
C PHE A 101 -5.41 -3.05 -2.55
N LEU A 102 -6.06 -4.07 -3.09
CA LEU A 102 -7.19 -3.92 -3.99
C LEU A 102 -8.45 -4.38 -3.29
N VAL A 103 -9.37 -3.44 -3.06
CA VAL A 103 -10.65 -3.68 -2.42
C VAL A 103 -11.75 -3.69 -3.47
N THR A 104 -12.53 -4.77 -3.49
CA THR A 104 -13.74 -4.87 -4.31
C THR A 104 -14.95 -4.90 -3.40
N VAL A 105 -15.84 -3.93 -3.55
CA VAL A 105 -17.08 -3.82 -2.75
C VAL A 105 -18.22 -3.44 -3.67
N ARG A 106 -19.32 -4.20 -3.63
CA ARG A 106 -20.53 -3.94 -4.45
C ARG A 106 -20.19 -3.80 -5.95
N ASN A 107 -19.35 -4.70 -6.45
CA ASN A 107 -18.87 -4.70 -7.84
C ASN A 107 -18.10 -3.41 -8.24
N LYS A 108 -17.57 -2.64 -7.27
CA LYS A 108 -16.71 -1.49 -7.50
C LYS A 108 -15.30 -1.78 -7.00
N LYS A 109 -14.33 -1.50 -7.86
CA LYS A 109 -12.91 -1.60 -7.57
C LYS A 109 -12.42 -0.33 -6.88
N ARG A 110 -11.65 -0.49 -5.80
CA ARG A 110 -10.98 0.56 -5.05
C ARG A 110 -9.54 0.11 -4.83
N VAL A 111 -8.60 0.99 -5.13
CA VAL A 111 -7.18 0.78 -4.82
C VAL A 111 -6.83 1.63 -3.62
N GLY A 112 -5.95 1.12 -2.77
CA GLY A 112 -5.34 1.89 -1.72
C GLY A 112 -3.92 1.42 -1.51
N TYR A 113 -3.04 2.35 -1.20
CA TYR A 113 -1.70 2.04 -0.73
C TYR A 113 -1.24 3.12 0.24
N THR A 114 -0.28 2.74 1.06
CA THR A 114 0.48 3.63 1.93
C THR A 114 1.92 3.16 1.89
N TYR A 115 2.85 4.04 1.52
CA TYR A 115 4.28 3.70 1.44
C TYR A 115 5.17 4.80 2.04
N GLU A 116 6.27 4.37 2.65
CA GLU A 116 7.43 5.19 2.99
C GLU A 116 8.64 4.72 2.18
N LEU A 117 9.43 5.67 1.67
CA LEU A 117 10.56 5.37 0.77
C LEU A 117 11.84 6.07 1.24
N THR A 118 12.95 5.33 1.19
CA THR A 118 14.30 5.92 1.31
C THR A 118 15.08 5.55 0.06
N LEU A 119 15.47 6.55 -0.73
CA LEU A 119 16.23 6.41 -1.96
C LEU A 119 17.71 6.74 -1.70
N LYS A 120 18.62 6.04 -2.37
CA LYS A 120 20.04 6.37 -2.42
C LYS A 120 20.32 7.10 -3.70
N PHE A 121 20.98 8.24 -3.63
CA PHE A 121 21.43 8.97 -4.79
C PHE A 121 22.95 9.10 -4.82
N ARG A 122 23.48 9.29 -6.03
CA ARG A 122 24.88 9.56 -6.31
C ARG A 122 24.94 10.79 -7.21
N GLY A 123 25.73 11.78 -6.81
CA GLY A 123 25.97 12.99 -7.58
C GLY A 123 27.44 13.16 -7.91
N GLU A 124 27.75 13.45 -9.17
CA GLU A 124 29.03 14.04 -9.56
C GLU A 124 28.86 15.56 -9.52
N LEU A 125 29.34 16.18 -8.44
CA LEU A 125 29.19 17.60 -8.20
C LEU A 125 30.52 18.34 -8.38
N SER A 126 30.47 19.49 -9.02
CA SER A 126 31.61 20.37 -9.26
C SER A 126 31.65 21.38 -8.13
N VAL A 127 32.40 21.09 -7.06
CA VAL A 127 32.57 22.00 -5.91
C VAL A 127 33.98 22.56 -5.96
N GLN A 128 34.12 23.89 -6.03
CA GLN A 128 35.40 24.60 -6.11
C GLN A 128 36.32 24.10 -7.23
N ASP A 129 35.81 24.03 -8.47
CA ASP A 129 36.57 23.63 -9.68
C ASP A 129 37.07 22.16 -9.68
N LYS A 130 36.64 21.35 -8.70
CA LYS A 130 36.93 19.91 -8.61
C LYS A 130 35.64 19.11 -8.67
N LYS A 131 35.63 18.07 -9.51
CA LYS A 131 34.56 17.09 -9.55
C LYS A 131 34.72 16.16 -8.35
N GLU A 132 33.84 16.34 -7.37
CA GLU A 132 33.73 15.46 -6.22
C GLU A 132 32.47 14.60 -6.33
N LEU A 133 32.57 13.41 -5.74
CA LEU A 133 31.56 12.39 -5.89
C LEU A 133 30.80 12.28 -4.58
N VAL A 134 29.58 12.80 -4.58
CA VAL A 134 28.73 12.94 -3.41
C VAL A 134 27.69 11.81 -3.40
N LYS A 135 27.43 11.27 -2.22
CA LYS A 135 26.40 10.25 -2.03
C LYS A 135 25.40 10.78 -1.01
N GLY A 136 24.22 10.20 -0.98
CA GLY A 136 23.27 10.56 0.06
C GLY A 136 21.99 9.76 -0.01
N HIS A 137 21.07 10.15 0.85
CA HIS A 137 19.77 9.56 1.01
C HIS A 137 18.68 10.61 0.81
N ILE A 138 17.61 10.21 0.13
CA ILE A 138 16.39 10.97 -0.02
C ILE A 138 15.32 10.19 0.73
N ASP A 139 14.83 10.75 1.82
CA ASP A 139 13.74 10.19 2.62
C ASP A 139 12.43 10.86 2.17
N ILE A 140 11.50 10.03 1.71
CA ILE A 140 10.15 10.43 1.38
C ILE A 140 9.26 9.95 2.54
N ALA A 141 8.57 10.90 3.18
CA ALA A 141 7.64 10.61 4.25
C ALA A 141 6.52 9.69 3.78
N GLU A 142 5.77 9.12 4.72
CA GLU A 142 4.60 8.30 4.39
C GLU A 142 3.65 9.07 3.46
N PHE A 143 3.31 8.45 2.32
CA PHE A 143 2.34 8.99 1.38
C PHE A 143 1.34 7.90 0.99
N SER A 144 0.11 8.32 0.71
CA SER A 144 -0.98 7.42 0.33
C SER A 144 -1.49 7.71 -1.09
N TYR A 145 -2.38 6.83 -1.55
CA TYR A 145 -3.03 6.96 -2.85
C TYR A 145 -3.77 8.31 -2.97
N GLY A 146 -3.41 9.09 -3.99
CA GLY A 146 -3.99 10.42 -4.25
C GLY A 146 -3.34 11.59 -3.50
N GLU A 147 -2.35 11.33 -2.63
CA GLU A 147 -1.63 12.37 -1.86
C GLU A 147 -0.26 12.72 -2.48
N LEU A 148 -0.05 12.40 -3.76
CA LEU A 148 1.22 12.66 -4.45
C LEU A 148 1.54 14.16 -4.64
N GLU A 149 0.58 15.05 -4.36
CA GLU A 149 0.77 16.50 -4.46
C GLU A 149 1.51 17.11 -3.26
N ASP A 150 1.27 16.59 -2.06
CA ASP A 150 1.83 17.07 -0.79
C ASP A 150 3.06 16.24 -0.35
N LEU A 151 3.71 15.57 -1.31
CA LEU A 151 4.78 14.61 -1.05
C LEU A 151 5.98 15.28 -0.38
N GLN A 152 6.20 14.98 0.90
CA GLN A 152 7.28 15.56 1.69
C GLN A 152 8.59 14.79 1.48
N MET A 153 9.63 15.51 1.07
CA MET A 153 10.94 14.93 0.81
C MET A 153 12.04 15.64 1.60
N GLU A 154 12.79 14.85 2.36
CA GLU A 154 13.98 15.25 3.09
C GLU A 154 15.23 14.69 2.42
N VAL A 155 16.24 15.55 2.24
CA VAL A 155 17.47 15.18 1.54
C VAL A 155 18.63 15.21 2.53
N LYS A 156 19.28 14.07 2.72
CA LYS A 156 20.46 13.89 3.57
C LYS A 156 21.68 13.64 2.69
N VAL A 157 22.56 14.64 2.62
CA VAL A 157 23.80 14.59 1.82
C VAL A 157 24.96 14.13 2.69
N SER A 158 25.69 13.10 2.26
CA SER A 158 26.87 12.56 2.94
C SER A 158 28.09 12.62 2.02
N ASN A 159 29.16 13.30 2.44
CA ASN A 159 30.42 13.30 1.68
C ASN A 159 31.46 12.43 2.39
N GLU A 160 32.16 11.57 1.63
CA GLU A 160 33.24 10.71 2.15
C GLU A 160 34.57 11.46 2.30
N ASN A 161 34.81 12.55 1.56
CA ASN A 161 36.17 13.10 1.43
C ASN A 161 36.40 14.52 1.96
N LYS A 162 35.35 15.31 2.23
CA LYS A 162 35.46 16.64 2.85
C LYS A 162 34.09 17.09 3.37
N ASP A 163 34.05 17.70 4.54
CA ASP A 163 32.86 18.45 4.95
C ASP A 163 32.63 19.58 3.93
N LEU A 164 31.61 19.38 3.09
CA LEU A 164 31.05 20.43 2.25
C LEU A 164 30.57 21.56 3.17
N ALA A 165 30.77 22.81 2.76
CA ALA A 165 30.22 23.93 3.50
C ALA A 165 28.70 23.75 3.64
N ASP A 166 28.12 24.12 4.79
CA ASP A 166 26.68 23.98 5.01
C ASP A 166 25.84 24.67 3.92
N GLN A 167 26.38 25.74 3.32
CA GLN A 167 25.75 26.41 2.17
C GLN A 167 25.66 25.51 0.92
N ASP A 168 26.72 24.75 0.61
CA ASP A 168 26.73 23.83 -0.53
C ASP A 168 25.75 22.67 -0.29
N LYS A 169 25.72 22.12 0.94
CA LYS A 169 24.75 21.08 1.33
C LYS A 169 23.31 21.55 1.15
N VAL A 170 23.01 22.79 1.56
CA VAL A 170 21.67 23.40 1.39
C VAL A 170 21.34 23.63 -0.08
N GLN A 171 22.30 24.09 -0.89
CA GLN A 171 22.09 24.31 -2.32
C GLN A 171 21.84 22.99 -3.06
N ILE A 172 22.66 21.97 -2.80
CA ILE A 172 22.49 20.61 -3.33
C ILE A 172 21.13 20.05 -2.89
N GLY A 173 20.73 20.23 -1.64
CA GLY A 173 19.42 19.82 -1.14
C GLY A 173 18.26 20.49 -1.88
N LYS A 174 18.36 21.78 -2.20
CA LYS A 174 17.35 22.50 -3.01
C LYS A 174 17.30 22.00 -4.45
N GLU A 175 18.45 21.72 -5.05
CA GLU A 175 18.53 21.20 -6.41
C GLU A 175 18.01 19.76 -6.49
N LEU A 176 18.28 18.94 -5.48
CA LEU A 176 17.71 17.59 -5.39
C LEU A 176 16.19 17.59 -5.21
N LYS A 177 15.59 18.68 -4.70
CA LYS A 177 14.13 18.88 -4.76
C LYS A 177 13.58 18.97 -6.18
N LEU A 178 14.40 19.21 -7.19
CA LEU A 178 13.98 19.12 -8.60
C LEU A 178 13.76 17.68 -9.07
N PHE A 179 14.14 16.65 -8.29
CA PHE A 179 13.73 15.27 -8.56
C PHE A 179 12.28 14.99 -8.17
N LEU A 180 11.67 15.82 -7.31
CA LEU A 180 10.30 15.61 -6.85
C LEU A 180 9.29 15.46 -8.01
N PRO A 181 9.29 16.33 -9.03
CA PRO A 181 8.39 16.18 -10.17
C PRO A 181 8.59 14.84 -10.90
N SER A 182 9.83 14.44 -11.17
CA SER A 182 10.12 13.18 -11.86
C SER A 182 9.72 11.95 -11.04
N ILE A 183 9.95 11.98 -9.72
CA ILE A 183 9.49 10.95 -8.79
C ILE A 183 7.95 10.91 -8.78
N ARG A 184 7.29 12.07 -8.72
CA ARG A 184 5.83 12.19 -8.74
C ARG A 184 5.23 11.62 -10.03
N GLU A 185 5.82 11.91 -11.18
CA GLU A 185 5.35 11.34 -12.46
C GLU A 185 5.46 9.82 -12.47
N LYS A 186 6.57 9.27 -11.96
CA LYS A 186 6.74 7.81 -11.84
C LYS A 186 5.78 7.18 -10.84
N LEU A 187 5.46 7.84 -9.74
CA LEU A 187 4.45 7.37 -8.80
C LEU A 187 3.02 7.50 -9.36
N LEU A 188 2.76 8.48 -10.22
CA LEU A 188 1.49 8.59 -10.93
C LEU A 188 1.32 7.45 -11.94
N GLU A 189 2.38 7.09 -12.67
CA GLU A 189 2.41 5.91 -13.54
C GLU A 189 2.06 4.63 -12.75
N PHE A 190 2.69 4.46 -11.58
CA PHE A 190 2.35 3.39 -10.64
C PHE A 190 0.88 3.40 -10.20
N GLU A 191 0.31 4.55 -9.88
CA GLU A 191 -1.11 4.69 -9.51
C GLU A 191 -2.06 4.21 -10.62
N GLN A 192 -1.73 4.50 -11.88
CA GLN A 192 -2.54 4.04 -13.02
C GLN A 192 -2.43 2.53 -13.19
N GLU A 193 -1.22 1.97 -13.13
CA GLU A 193 -1.04 0.52 -13.23
C GLU A 193 -1.75 -0.25 -12.10
N LEU A 194 -1.75 0.32 -10.89
CA LEU A 194 -2.47 -0.25 -9.75
C LEU A 194 -3.99 -0.22 -10.01
N LYS A 195 -4.52 0.81 -10.66
CA LYS A 195 -5.94 0.90 -11.05
C LYS A 195 -6.31 -0.09 -12.14
N ASP A 196 -5.42 -0.44 -13.06
CA ASP A 196 -5.70 -1.37 -14.14
C ASP A 196 -5.72 -2.84 -13.69
N ARG A 197 -4.99 -3.18 -12.62
CA ARG A 197 -4.89 -4.55 -12.07
C ARG A 197 -6.09 -5.02 -11.24
#